data_AF-A0A8T4VIZ4-F1
#
_entry.id   AF-A0A8T4VIZ4-F1
#
_cell.length_a   1.000
_cell.length_b   1.000
_cell.length_c   1.000
_cell.angle_alpha   90.00
_cell.angle_beta   90.00
_cell.angle_gamma   90.00
#
_symmetry.space_group_name_H-M   'P 1'
#
loop_
_entity.id
_entity.type
_entity.pdbx_description
1 polymer ?
#
loop_
_entity_poly.entity_id
_entity_poly.type
_entity_poly.pdbx_seq_one_letter_code
_entity_poly.pdbx_strand_id
1 'polypeptide(L)' 'MARYKHLSRKIRLAKLNKKTRWAPFWTIPKTFGKGRRVHPGRLTSTKRSWRRTKTKA' A
#
# COMPACT_ATOMS: atom_id res chain seq x y z
N MET A 1 3.96 -19.74 6.81
CA MET A 1 2.85 -19.32 5.92
C MET A 1 2.11 -20.58 5.51
N ALA A 2 0.79 -20.63 5.65
CA ALA A 2 0.03 -21.80 5.17
C ALA A 2 0.21 -21.96 3.65
N ARG A 3 0.61 -23.16 3.22
CA ARG A 3 0.79 -23.51 1.80
C ARG A 3 -0.53 -23.46 1.04
N TYR A 4 -1.58 -24.01 1.64
CA TYR A 4 -2.93 -24.06 1.10
C TYR A 4 -3.80 -22.95 1.71
N LYS A 5 -4.50 -22.21 0.85
CA LYS A 5 -5.39 -21.10 1.24
C LYS A 5 -6.64 -21.16 0.39
N HIS A 6 -7.80 -20.96 1.03
CA HIS A 6 -9.05 -20.74 0.30
C HIS A 6 -8.93 -19.52 -0.62
N LEU A 7 -9.67 -19.56 -1.74
CA LEU A 7 -9.68 -18.50 -2.75
C LEU A 7 -10.03 -17.13 -2.15
N SER A 8 -11.04 -17.08 -1.28
CA SER A 8 -11.46 -15.86 -0.57
C SER A 8 -10.31 -15.21 0.20
N ARG A 9 -9.50 -16.02 0.88
CA ARG A 9 -8.30 -15.56 1.60
C ARG A 9 -7.24 -15.05 0.64
N LYS A 10 -7.01 -15.74 -0.49
CA LYS A 10 -6.04 -15.32 -1.53
C LYS A 10 -6.40 -13.95 -2.10
N ILE A 11 -7.67 -13.70 -2.41
CA ILE A 11 -8.16 -12.42 -2.93
C ILE A 11 -7.97 -11.29 -1.91
N ARG A 12 -8.34 -11.52 -0.64
CA ARG A 12 -8.15 -10.52 0.44
C ARG A 12 -6.67 -10.17 0.62
N LEU A 13 -5.80 -11.17 0.65
CA LEU A 13 -4.34 -10.96 0.75
C LEU A 13 -3.79 -10.18 -0.45
N ALA A 14 -4.24 -10.48 -1.67
CA ALA A 14 -3.83 -9.74 -2.87
C ALA A 14 -4.26 -8.27 -2.81
N LYS A 15 -5.50 -7.99 -2.38
CA LYS A 15 -6.00 -6.62 -2.17
C LYS A 15 -5.16 -5.87 -1.14
N LEU A 16 -4.83 -6.51 -0.02
CA LEU A 16 -3.99 -5.91 1.03
C LEU A 16 -2.56 -5.65 0.55
N ASN A 17 -2.00 -6.51 -0.30
CA ASN A 17 -0.68 -6.30 -0.86
C ASN A 17 -0.64 -5.10 -1.82
N LYS A 18 -1.70 -4.86 -2.60
CA LYS A 18 -1.78 -3.68 -3.48
C LYS A 18 -1.78 -2.37 -2.67
N LYS A 19 -2.40 -2.37 -1.48
CA LYS A 19 -2.50 -1.19 -0.60
C LYS A 19 -1.18 -0.76 0.04
N THR A 20 -0.13 -1.59 0.03
CA THR A 20 1.16 -1.22 0.64
C THR A 20 2.10 -0.45 -0.28
N ARG A 21 1.73 -0.32 -1.57
CA ARG A 21 2.51 0.48 -2.53
C ARG A 21 2.40 1.95 -2.18
N TRP A 22 3.47 2.70 -2.40
CA TRP A 22 3.44 4.15 -2.28
C TRP A 22 2.45 4.75 -3.28
N ALA A 23 1.94 5.93 -2.93
CA ALA A 23 1.21 6.76 -3.87
C ALA A 23 2.07 6.99 -5.14
N PRO A 24 1.45 7.04 -6.33
CA PRO A 24 2.19 7.31 -7.56
C PRO A 24 2.84 8.70 -7.51
N PHE A 25 4.04 8.85 -8.06
CA PHE A 25 4.75 10.13 -8.04
C PHE A 25 3.96 11.27 -8.68
N TRP A 26 3.24 10.99 -9.78
CA TRP A 26 2.42 11.98 -10.48
C TRP A 26 1.27 12.57 -9.63
N THR A 27 0.92 11.96 -8.50
CA THR A 27 -0.09 12.51 -7.57
C THR A 27 0.43 13.72 -6.79
N ILE A 28 1.75 13.85 -6.64
CA ILE A 28 2.36 14.97 -5.92
C ILE A 28 2.11 16.31 -6.62
N PRO A 29 2.42 16.49 -7.93
CA PRO A 29 2.09 17.73 -8.62
C PRO A 29 0.60 18.05 -8.61
N LYS A 30 -0.27 17.03 -8.66
CA LYS A 30 -1.73 17.21 -8.67
C LYS A 30 -2.28 17.75 -7.34
N THR A 31 -1.66 17.40 -6.22
CA THR A 31 -2.13 17.76 -4.88
C THR A 31 -1.40 18.94 -4.27
N PHE A 32 -0.07 19.03 -4.47
CA PHE A 32 0.76 20.07 -3.87
C PHE A 32 1.19 21.16 -4.85
N GLY A 33 0.86 21.02 -6.14
CA GLY A 33 1.34 21.90 -7.20
C GLY A 33 2.73 21.50 -7.71
N LYS A 34 3.14 22.12 -8.82
CA LYS A 34 4.43 21.86 -9.47
C LYS A 34 5.59 22.43 -8.62
N GLY A 35 6.75 21.77 -8.65
CA GLY A 35 7.99 22.24 -8.02
C GLY A 35 8.16 21.92 -6.53
N ARG A 36 7.15 21.31 -5.87
CA ARG A 36 7.27 20.89 -4.47
C ARG A 36 8.04 19.56 -4.34
N ARG A 37 9.12 19.56 -3.55
CA ARG A 37 9.93 18.36 -3.23
C ARG A 37 9.29 17.52 -2.13
N VAL A 38 8.08 17.00 -2.37
CA VAL A 38 7.33 16.18 -1.42
C VAL A 38 7.41 14.72 -1.82
N HIS A 39 7.76 13.83 -0.89
CA HIS A 39 7.80 12.39 -1.14
C HIS A 39 6.38 11.79 -1.17
N PRO A 40 6.04 10.86 -2.10
CA PRO A 40 4.68 10.34 -2.24
C PRO A 40 4.20 9.53 -1.02
N GLY A 41 5.15 9.11 -0.19
CA GLY A 41 4.88 8.57 1.14
C GLY A 41 4.01 9.48 2.02
N ARG A 42 3.93 10.80 1.77
CA ARG A 42 3.03 11.71 2.49
C ARG A 42 1.55 11.50 2.13
N LEU A 43 1.26 11.12 0.89
CA LEU A 43 -0.10 10.81 0.41
C LEU A 43 -0.47 9.33 0.60
N THR A 44 0.49 8.48 0.92
CA THR A 44 0.26 7.05 1.08
C THR A 44 -0.49 6.79 2.40
N SER A 45 -1.78 6.50 2.30
CA SER A 45 -2.66 6.26 3.47
C SER A 45 -2.23 5.04 4.29
N THR A 46 -1.96 3.90 3.64
CA THR A 46 -1.60 2.66 4.34
C THR A 46 -0.13 2.33 4.14
N LYS A 47 0.67 2.44 5.20
CA LYS A 47 2.06 1.95 5.23
C LYS A 47 2.11 0.74 6.13
N ARG A 48 2.50 -0.42 5.58
CA ARG A 48 2.52 -1.67 6.34
C ARG A 48 3.82 -2.41 6.10
N SER A 49 4.47 -2.81 7.20
CA SER A 49 5.58 -3.76 7.20
C SER A 49 5.10 -5.12 7.70
N TRP A 50 5.48 -6.20 7.03
CA TRP A 50 5.13 -7.57 7.43
C TRP A 50 5.77 -8.02 8.74
N ARG A 51 6.91 -7.40 9.11
CA ARG A 51 7.59 -7.67 10.40
C ARG A 51 6.85 -6.98 11.54
N ARG A 52 6.42 -5.72 11.36
CA ARG A 52 5.85 -4.90 12.45
C ARG A 52 4.33 -5.01 12.60
N THR A 53 3.58 -5.19 11.52
CA THR A 53 2.11 -5.21 11.57
C THR A 53 1.56 -6.38 10.77
N LYS A 54 0.83 -7.28 11.46
CA LYS A 54 0.23 -8.47 10.87
C LYS A 54 -1.15 -8.15 10.29
N THR A 55 -1.54 -8.86 9.23
CA THR A 55 -2.82 -8.71 8.55
C THR A 55 -3.85 -9.70 9.10
N LYS A 56 -5.09 -9.26 9.35
CA LYS A 56 -6.20 -10.11 9.85
C LYS A 56 -6.99 -10.83 8.72
N ALA A 57 -6.31 -11.23 7.64
CA ALA A 57 -6.94 -11.80 6.43
C ALA A 57 -6.95 -13.33 6.35
#